data_AF-A0A0N5DA23-F1
#
_entry.id   AF-A0A0N5DA23-F1
#
_cell.length_a   1.000
_cell.length_b   1.000
_cell.length_c   1.000
_cell.angle_alpha   90.00
_cell.angle_beta   90.00
_cell.angle_gamma   90.00
#
_symmetry.space_group_name_H-M   'P 1'
#
loop_
_entity.id
_entity.type
_entity.pdbx_description
1 polymer ?
#
loop_
_entity_poly.entity_id
_entity_poly.type
_entity_poly.pdbx_seq_one_letter_code
_entity_poly.pdbx_strand_id
1 'polypeptide(L)'
;GQVIRCIPSIAEFLPNWFLSRRLIPSFDCLSLYVNGNVSRQLDFLTCIGALSDRCDSSLLNMLIATISVCNVQHHAVLHAKSRLVQRILTCNAARLRDRGVICTYLLNPLTLGLASNDLNIAQFEDLINTVRILIDIIEYLRKNGSSTDCCHRSSLMKPR
;
A
#
# COMPACT_ATOMS: atom_id res chain seq x y z
N GLY A 1 -5.34 19.63 -9.37
CA GLY A 1 -6.38 18.97 -8.56
C GLY A 1 -7.29 18.04 -9.35
N GLN A 2 -7.96 18.54 -10.40
CA GLN A 2 -8.87 17.74 -11.24
C GLN A 2 -8.22 16.48 -11.83
N VAL A 3 -6.95 16.55 -12.23
CA VAL A 3 -6.23 15.40 -12.84
C VAL A 3 -6.21 14.17 -11.92
N ILE A 4 -5.98 14.32 -10.61
CA ILE A 4 -5.92 13.18 -9.66
C ILE A 4 -7.27 12.46 -9.59
N ARG A 5 -8.38 13.22 -9.65
CA ARG A 5 -9.73 12.65 -9.63
C ARG A 5 -10.08 11.87 -10.89
N CYS A 6 -9.43 12.19 -12.01
CA CYS A 6 -9.64 11.49 -13.28
C CYS A 6 -8.76 10.24 -13.42
N ILE A 7 -7.68 10.10 -12.65
CA ILE A 7 -6.80 8.92 -12.76
C ILE A 7 -7.54 7.62 -12.52
N PRO A 8 -8.39 7.47 -11.48
CA PRO A 8 -9.14 6.23 -11.27
C PRO A 8 -9.92 5.73 -12.48
N SER A 9 -10.54 6.63 -13.26
CA SER A 9 -11.35 6.25 -14.43
C SER A 9 -10.51 5.85 -15.65
N ILE A 10 -9.21 6.15 -15.66
CA ILE A 10 -8.31 5.80 -16.78
C ILE A 10 -7.19 4.83 -16.36
N ALA A 11 -7.13 4.44 -15.09
CA ALA A 11 -6.00 3.70 -14.52
C ALA A 11 -5.67 2.41 -15.28
N GLU A 12 -6.68 1.73 -15.81
CA GLU A 12 -6.49 0.49 -16.57
C GLU A 12 -5.79 0.69 -17.92
N PHE A 13 -5.90 1.88 -18.51
CA PHE A 13 -5.33 2.23 -19.81
C PHE A 13 -3.91 2.79 -19.71
N LEU A 14 -3.44 3.08 -18.50
CA LEU A 14 -2.11 3.66 -18.30
C LEU A 14 -1.03 2.56 -18.37
N PRO A 15 -0.03 2.68 -19.27
CA PRO A 15 1.00 1.67 -19.40
C PRO A 15 2.02 1.74 -18.25
N ASN A 16 2.56 0.59 -17.82
CA ASN A 16 3.50 0.52 -16.68
C ASN A 16 4.74 1.40 -16.84
N TRP A 17 5.24 1.61 -18.06
CA TRP A 17 6.37 2.51 -18.30
C TRP A 17 6.02 3.97 -17.98
N PHE A 18 4.78 4.39 -18.25
CA PHE A 18 4.31 5.73 -17.94
C PHE A 18 4.13 5.90 -16.42
N LEU A 19 3.57 4.88 -15.77
CA LEU A 19 3.42 4.86 -14.32
C LEU A 19 4.77 5.02 -13.61
N SER A 20 5.75 4.18 -13.96
CA SER A 20 7.08 4.16 -13.34
C SER A 20 7.93 5.40 -13.64
N ARG A 21 7.89 5.92 -14.87
CA ARG A 21 8.81 6.99 -15.31
C ARG A 21 8.23 8.40 -15.26
N ARG A 22 6.90 8.54 -15.19
CA ARG A 22 6.25 9.85 -15.28
C ARG A 22 5.28 10.07 -14.13
N LEU A 23 4.29 9.20 -13.98
CA LEU A 23 3.18 9.45 -13.05
C LEU A 23 3.61 9.38 -11.59
N ILE A 24 4.17 8.25 -11.15
CA ILE A 24 4.58 8.06 -9.74
C ILE A 24 5.65 9.09 -9.33
N PRO A 25 6.71 9.35 -10.12
CA PRO A 25 7.68 10.40 -9.78
C PRO A 25 7.06 11.79 -9.64
N SER A 26 5.96 12.08 -10.33
CA SER A 26 5.27 13.38 -10.19
C SER A 26 4.49 13.52 -8.87
N PHE A 27 4.24 12.42 -8.15
CA PHE A 27 3.50 12.45 -6.89
C PHE A 27 4.29 13.11 -5.75
N ASP A 28 5.62 13.11 -5.80
CA ASP A 28 6.45 13.82 -4.81
C ASP A 28 6.16 15.33 -4.81
N CYS A 29 5.88 15.89 -6.01
CA CYS A 29 5.49 17.28 -6.17
C CYS A 29 4.06 17.58 -5.66
N LEU A 30 3.24 16.55 -5.37
CA LEU A 30 1.88 16.72 -4.86
C LEU A 30 1.83 16.93 -3.35
N SER A 31 2.94 16.79 -2.63
CA SER A 31 3.01 17.03 -1.19
C SER A 31 2.40 18.35 -0.75
N LEU A 32 2.77 19.45 -1.40
CA LEU A 32 2.20 20.78 -1.13
C LEU A 32 0.71 20.86 -1.49
N TYR A 33 0.25 20.10 -2.49
CA TYR A 33 -1.14 20.10 -2.92
C TYR A 33 -2.06 19.41 -1.91
N VAL A 34 -1.63 18.27 -1.35
CA VAL A 34 -2.44 17.49 -0.40
C VAL A 34 -2.26 17.92 1.06
N ASN A 35 -1.17 18.62 1.40
CA ASN A 35 -0.89 19.04 2.77
C ASN A 35 -2.05 19.86 3.37
N GLY A 36 -2.46 19.52 4.59
CA GLY A 36 -3.52 20.19 5.33
C GLY A 36 -4.94 20.06 4.74
N ASN A 37 -5.11 19.38 3.59
CA ASN A 37 -6.41 19.26 2.94
C ASN A 37 -6.90 17.81 2.89
N VAL A 38 -7.84 17.48 3.77
CA VAL A 38 -8.41 16.13 3.91
C VAL A 38 -9.02 15.63 2.60
N SER A 39 -9.84 16.44 1.92
CA SER A 39 -10.49 16.02 0.67
C SER A 39 -9.47 15.65 -0.42
N ARG A 40 -8.38 16.42 -0.55
CA ARG A 40 -7.32 16.14 -1.53
C ARG A 40 -6.51 14.89 -1.16
N GLN A 41 -6.31 14.63 0.11
CA GLN A 41 -5.67 13.39 0.58
C GLN A 41 -6.55 12.17 0.28
N LEU A 42 -7.87 12.28 0.45
CA LEU A 42 -8.81 11.22 0.08
C LEU A 42 -8.78 10.96 -1.43
N ASP A 43 -8.85 12.01 -2.25
CA ASP A 43 -8.74 11.90 -3.72
C ASP A 43 -7.43 11.20 -4.13
N PHE A 44 -6.32 11.55 -3.47
CA PHE A 44 -5.02 10.94 -3.72
C PHE A 44 -5.01 9.46 -3.34
N LEU A 45 -5.50 9.08 -2.16
CA LEU A 45 -5.58 7.68 -1.73
C LEU A 45 -6.47 6.84 -2.65
N THR A 46 -7.58 7.41 -3.15
CA THR A 46 -8.41 6.74 -4.17
C THR A 46 -7.64 6.52 -5.47
N CYS A 47 -6.87 7.51 -5.92
CA CYS A 47 -5.98 7.38 -7.07
C CYS A 47 -4.94 6.26 -6.85
N ILE A 48 -4.27 6.23 -5.69
CA ILE A 48 -3.31 5.16 -5.36
C ILE A 48 -3.98 3.78 -5.40
N GLY A 49 -5.19 3.64 -4.84
CA GLY A 49 -5.93 2.37 -4.86
C GLY A 49 -6.28 1.89 -6.27
N ALA A 50 -6.66 2.79 -7.17
CA ALA A 50 -6.94 2.42 -8.56
C ALA A 50 -5.66 1.97 -9.29
N LEU A 51 -4.55 2.65 -9.06
CA LEU A 51 -3.26 2.30 -9.67
C LEU A 51 -2.68 0.99 -9.11
N SER A 52 -2.86 0.72 -7.82
CA SER A 52 -2.28 -0.46 -7.16
C SER A 52 -2.74 -1.78 -7.76
N ASP A 53 -3.97 -1.82 -8.27
CA ASP A 53 -4.54 -3.04 -8.84
C ASP A 53 -3.79 -3.50 -10.09
N ARG A 54 -3.20 -2.57 -10.84
CA ARG A 54 -2.48 -2.81 -12.11
C ARG A 54 -0.97 -3.00 -11.93
N CYS A 55 -0.43 -2.65 -10.77
CA CYS A 55 1.01 -2.66 -10.53
C CYS A 55 1.55 -4.08 -10.36
N ASP A 56 2.72 -4.35 -10.96
CA ASP A 56 3.58 -5.47 -10.55
C ASP A 56 4.23 -5.17 -9.18
N SER A 57 4.98 -6.13 -8.63
CA SER A 57 5.64 -5.97 -7.32
C SER A 57 6.57 -4.76 -7.22
N SER A 58 7.34 -4.47 -8.26
CA SER A 58 8.30 -3.37 -8.23
C SER A 58 7.59 -2.02 -8.27
N LEU A 59 6.62 -1.89 -9.18
CA LEU A 59 5.82 -0.69 -9.34
C LEU A 59 4.95 -0.43 -8.12
N LEU A 60 4.40 -1.48 -7.51
CA LEU A 60 3.58 -1.40 -6.31
C LEU A 60 4.39 -0.85 -5.12
N ASN A 61 5.64 -1.29 -4.95
CA ASN A 61 6.52 -0.77 -3.90
C ASN A 61 6.78 0.74 -4.07
N MET A 62 7.08 1.19 -5.30
CA MET A 62 7.25 2.62 -5.58
C MET A 62 5.97 3.40 -5.31
N LEU A 63 4.82 2.86 -5.75
CA LEU A 63 3.51 3.50 -5.56
C LEU A 63 3.15 3.63 -4.07
N ILE A 64 3.34 2.56 -3.27
CA ILE A 64 3.01 2.56 -1.84
C ILE A 64 3.83 3.58 -1.07
N ALA A 65 5.10 3.80 -1.43
CA ALA A 65 5.93 4.81 -0.77
C ALA A 65 5.32 6.23 -0.84
N THR A 66 4.57 6.53 -1.90
CA THR A 66 3.90 7.83 -2.08
C THR A 66 2.74 8.06 -1.12
N ILE A 67 2.25 7.02 -0.42
CA ILE A 67 1.20 7.16 0.62
C ILE A 67 1.68 8.02 1.80
N SER A 68 3.01 8.12 2.01
CA SER A 68 3.62 8.97 3.05
C SER A 68 3.25 10.45 2.92
N VAL A 69 2.86 10.90 1.73
CA VAL A 69 2.44 12.26 1.46
C VAL A 69 1.12 12.62 2.16
N CYS A 70 0.29 11.63 2.52
CA CYS A 70 -0.93 11.83 3.31
C CYS A 70 -0.66 11.76 4.82
N ASN A 71 -1.12 12.78 5.56
CA ASN A 71 -1.03 12.88 7.00
C ASN A 71 -2.12 12.02 7.69
N VAL A 72 -1.70 11.23 8.68
CA VAL A 72 -2.55 10.31 9.44
C VAL A 72 -3.28 10.93 10.64
N GLN A 73 -3.13 12.23 10.88
CA GLN A 73 -3.77 12.93 12.01
C GLN A 73 -5.29 12.99 11.90
N HIS A 74 -5.86 12.94 10.69
CA HIS A 74 -7.31 13.02 10.51
C HIS A 74 -7.91 11.62 10.34
N HIS A 75 -8.91 11.26 11.17
CA HIS A 75 -9.54 9.93 11.19
C HIS A 75 -10.04 9.47 9.81
N ALA A 76 -10.60 10.36 8.99
CA ALA A 76 -11.04 10.01 7.64
C ALA A 76 -9.88 9.56 6.72
N VAL A 77 -8.71 10.20 6.81
CA VAL A 77 -7.53 9.84 6.03
C VAL A 77 -6.98 8.50 6.51
N LEU A 78 -6.94 8.30 7.83
CA LEU A 78 -6.54 7.03 8.42
C LEU A 78 -7.44 5.88 7.97
N HIS A 79 -8.76 6.05 8.01
CA HIS A 79 -9.71 5.05 7.53
C HIS A 79 -9.51 4.76 6.03
N ALA A 80 -9.30 5.80 5.21
CA ALA A 80 -9.00 5.62 3.79
C ALA A 80 -7.69 4.85 3.55
N LYS A 81 -6.65 5.09 4.34
CA LYS A 81 -5.41 4.29 4.30
C LYS A 81 -5.68 2.84 4.71
N SER A 82 -6.46 2.61 5.75
CA SER A 82 -6.87 1.25 6.17
C SER A 82 -7.56 0.49 5.03
N ARG A 83 -8.53 1.13 4.36
CA ARG A 83 -9.22 0.56 3.20
C ARG A 83 -8.29 0.30 2.02
N LEU A 84 -7.31 1.19 1.79
CA LEU A 84 -6.30 1.00 0.76
C LEU A 84 -5.41 -0.23 1.06
N VAL A 85 -4.96 -0.38 2.32
CA VAL A 85 -4.20 -1.56 2.76
C VAL A 85 -5.02 -2.82 2.49
N GLN A 86 -6.29 -2.87 2.93
CA GLN A 86 -7.18 -4.01 2.67
C GLN A 86 -7.26 -4.33 1.17
N ARG A 87 -7.48 -3.32 0.32
CA ARG A 87 -7.57 -3.50 -1.15
C ARG A 87 -6.30 -4.11 -1.74
N ILE A 88 -5.13 -3.61 -1.33
CA ILE A 88 -3.85 -4.13 -1.83
C ILE A 88 -3.68 -5.60 -1.44
N LEU A 89 -4.01 -5.93 -0.19
CA LEU A 89 -3.87 -7.28 0.36
C LEU A 89 -4.85 -8.27 -0.29
N THR A 90 -6.11 -7.89 -0.49
CA THR A 90 -7.12 -8.76 -1.10
C THR A 90 -6.93 -8.96 -2.60
N CYS A 91 -6.37 -7.96 -3.31
CA CYS A 91 -6.14 -8.07 -4.74
C CYS A 91 -5.07 -9.13 -5.07
N ASN A 92 -3.87 -9.00 -4.50
CA ASN A 92 -2.82 -10.02 -4.58
C ASN A 92 -1.69 -9.70 -3.61
N ALA A 93 -1.74 -10.29 -2.42
CA ALA A 93 -0.75 -10.13 -1.37
C ALA A 93 0.67 -10.64 -1.73
N ALA A 94 0.80 -11.61 -2.65
CA ALA A 94 2.11 -12.15 -3.03
C ALA A 94 3.03 -11.11 -3.69
N ARG A 95 2.46 -9.98 -4.14
CA ARG A 95 3.22 -8.85 -4.68
C ARG A 95 4.00 -8.08 -3.62
N LEU A 96 3.56 -8.11 -2.36
CA LEU A 96 4.18 -7.41 -1.23
C LEU A 96 5.29 -8.27 -0.63
N ARG A 97 6.50 -8.21 -1.20
CA ARG A 97 7.66 -8.95 -0.67
C ARG A 97 8.62 -8.09 0.14
N ASP A 98 8.53 -6.77 -0.03
CA ASP A 98 9.40 -5.83 0.66
C ASP A 98 8.86 -5.55 2.07
N ARG A 99 9.52 -6.13 3.06
CA ARG A 99 9.18 -5.97 4.48
C ARG A 99 9.32 -4.52 4.94
N GLY A 100 10.28 -3.78 4.40
CA GLY A 100 10.47 -2.36 4.73
C GLY A 100 9.28 -1.52 4.28
N VAL A 101 8.79 -1.76 3.07
CA VAL A 101 7.59 -1.09 2.53
C VAL A 101 6.35 -1.43 3.34
N ILE A 102 6.14 -2.71 3.66
CA ILE A 102 5.00 -3.16 4.47
C ILE A 102 5.00 -2.48 5.85
N CYS A 103 6.12 -2.55 6.57
CA CYS A 103 6.21 -1.97 7.91
C CYS A 103 6.02 -0.45 7.88
N THR A 104 6.72 0.24 6.99
CA THR A 104 6.79 1.72 6.98
C THR A 104 5.49 2.35 6.51
N TYR A 105 4.91 1.84 5.42
CA TYR A 105 3.83 2.54 4.72
C TYR A 105 2.45 1.90 4.90
N LEU A 106 2.39 0.63 5.33
CA LEU A 106 1.12 -0.06 5.58
C LEU A 106 0.87 -0.25 7.07
N LEU A 107 1.81 -0.80 7.83
CA LEU A 107 1.59 -1.12 9.25
C LEU A 107 1.67 0.11 10.15
N ASN A 108 2.71 0.94 10.04
CA ASN A 108 2.90 2.12 10.91
C ASN A 108 1.69 3.10 10.91
N PRO A 109 1.07 3.42 9.76
CA PRO A 109 -0.13 4.25 9.77
C PRO A 109 -1.28 3.64 10.57
N LEU A 110 -1.45 2.31 10.53
CA LEU A 110 -2.52 1.62 11.24
C LEU A 110 -2.26 1.56 12.74
N THR A 111 -1.00 1.36 13.16
CA THR A 111 -0.65 1.38 14.60
C THR A 111 -0.85 2.76 15.21
N LEU A 112 -0.54 3.83 14.49
CA LEU A 112 -0.87 5.20 14.90
C LEU A 112 -2.38 5.39 15.02
N GLY A 113 -3.15 4.81 14.11
CA GLY A 113 -4.60 4.83 14.18
C GLY A 113 -5.18 4.10 15.38
N LEU A 114 -4.62 2.94 15.74
CA LEU A 114 -5.07 2.17 16.91
C LEU A 114 -4.82 2.92 18.22
N ALA A 115 -3.82 3.80 18.26
CA ALA A 115 -3.54 4.66 19.39
C ALA A 115 -4.36 5.96 19.40
N SER A 116 -5.18 6.21 18.38
CA SER A 116 -6.00 7.43 18.29
C SER A 116 -7.26 7.31 19.16
N ASN A 117 -7.49 8.33 19.98
CA ASN A 117 -8.71 8.46 20.80
C ASN A 117 -9.91 9.01 20.01
N ASP A 118 -9.70 9.44 18.76
CA ASP A 118 -10.70 10.12 17.94
C ASP A 118 -11.51 9.17 17.05
N LEU A 119 -11.27 7.86 17.15
CA LEU A 119 -11.99 6.84 16.40
C LEU A 119 -13.27 6.42 17.13
N ASN A 120 -14.37 6.32 16.38
CA ASN A 120 -15.56 5.66 16.88
C ASN A 120 -15.39 4.12 16.89
N ILE A 121 -16.30 3.42 17.57
CA ILE A 121 -16.23 1.96 17.75
C ILE A 121 -16.12 1.22 16.40
N ALA A 122 -16.98 1.56 15.43
CA ALA A 122 -16.97 0.91 14.12
C ALA A 122 -15.66 1.14 13.35
N GLN A 123 -15.12 2.35 13.39
CA GLN A 123 -13.83 2.68 12.76
C GLN A 123 -12.68 1.94 13.42
N PHE A 124 -12.70 1.81 14.74
CA PHE A 124 -11.70 1.07 15.49
C PHE A 124 -11.76 -0.43 15.17
N GLU A 125 -12.94 -1.02 15.11
CA GLU A 125 -13.14 -2.42 14.71
C GLU A 125 -12.65 -2.69 13.28
N ASP A 126 -12.97 -1.81 12.33
CA ASP A 126 -12.49 -1.89 10.93
C ASP A 126 -10.95 -1.82 10.87
N LEU A 127 -10.34 -0.99 11.72
CA LEU A 127 -8.89 -0.85 11.80
C LEU A 127 -8.22 -2.10 12.39
N ILE A 128 -8.76 -2.64 13.48
CA ILE A 128 -8.32 -3.92 14.08
C ILE A 128 -8.42 -5.05 13.05
N ASN A 129 -9.53 -5.13 12.31
CA ASN A 129 -9.72 -6.14 11.28
C ASN A 129 -8.67 -6.01 10.17
N THR A 130 -8.37 -4.78 9.74
CA THR A 130 -7.31 -4.51 8.76
C THR A 130 -5.94 -4.97 9.25
N VAL A 131 -5.60 -4.68 10.50
CA VAL A 131 -4.32 -5.10 11.10
C VAL A 131 -4.23 -6.63 11.19
N ARG A 132 -5.32 -7.32 11.54
CA ARG A 132 -5.37 -8.79 11.54
C ARG A 132 -5.09 -9.37 10.15
N ILE A 133 -5.80 -8.88 9.13
CA ILE A 133 -5.58 -9.31 7.73
C ILE A 133 -4.12 -9.06 7.31
N LEU A 134 -3.56 -7.91 7.69
CA LEU A 134 -2.15 -7.60 7.39
C LEU A 134 -1.18 -8.57 8.07
N ILE A 135 -1.42 -8.92 9.34
CA ILE A 135 -0.61 -9.91 10.07
C ILE A 135 -0.72 -11.29 9.43
N ASP A 136 -1.92 -11.74 9.06
CA ASP A 136 -2.15 -13.03 8.40
C ASP A 136 -1.38 -13.11 7.08
N ILE A 137 -1.38 -12.02 6.30
CA ILE A 137 -0.62 -11.92 5.06
C ILE A 137 0.90 -11.93 5.33
N ILE A 138 1.38 -11.22 6.34
CA ILE A 138 2.80 -11.25 6.71
C ILE A 138 3.22 -12.67 7.09
N GLU A 139 2.38 -13.40 7.82
CA GLU A 139 2.62 -14.81 8.16
C GLU A 139 2.65 -15.70 6.91
N TYR A 140 1.67 -15.54 6.01
CA TYR A 140 1.62 -16.25 4.72
C TYR A 140 2.89 -16.02 3.89
N LEU A 141 3.32 -14.76 3.76
CA LEU A 141 4.53 -14.38 3.04
C LEU A 141 5.79 -14.99 3.68
N ARG A 142 5.83 -15.09 5.01
CA ARG A 142 6.93 -15.73 5.74
C ARG A 142 7.02 -17.23 5.43
N LYS A 143 5.89 -17.93 5.48
CA LYS A 143 5.80 -19.38 5.19
C LYS A 143 6.18 -19.70 3.75
N ASN A 144 5.71 -18.89 2.80
CA ASN A 144 5.94 -19.14 1.38
C ASN A 144 7.31 -18.64 0.89
N GLY A 145 7.89 -17.64 1.55
CA GLY A 145 9.27 -17.23 1.29
C GLY A 145 10.28 -18.35 1.54
N SER A 146 10.07 -19.15 2.59
CA SER A 146 10.93 -20.31 2.92
C SER A 146 10.82 -21.49 1.95
N SER A 147 9.73 -21.63 1.19
CA SER A 147 9.55 -22.74 0.25
C SER A 147 10.41 -22.57 -1.01
N THR A 148 10.71 -21.34 -1.42
CA THR A 148 11.59 -21.04 -2.57
C THR A 148 13.07 -21.28 -2.29
N ASP A 149 13.51 -21.25 -1.03
CA ASP A 149 14.91 -21.47 -0.66
C ASP A 149 15.31 -22.96 -0.61
N CYS A 150 14.35 -23.87 -0.51
CA CYS A 150 14.63 -25.31 -0.47
C CYS A 150 15.05 -25.88 -1.84
N CYS A 151 14.61 -25.29 -2.96
CA CYS A 151 14.99 -25.77 -4.30
C CYS A 151 16.41 -25.35 -4.72
N HIS A 152 17.04 -24.39 -4.05
CA HIS A 152 18.42 -23.98 -4.38
C HIS A 152 19.52 -24.71 -3.59
N ARG A 153 19.20 -25.36 -2.47
CA ARG A 153 20.22 -26.10 -1.68
C ARG A 153 20.45 -27.54 -2.13
N SER A 154 19.54 -28.15 -2.89
CA SER A 154 19.69 -29.54 -3.34
C SER A 154 20.60 -29.72 -4.56
N SER A 155 21.08 -28.64 -5.19
CA SER A 155 21.95 -28.72 -6.40
C SER A 155 23.46 -28.65 -6.11
N LEU A 156 23.88 -28.56 -4.85
CA LEU A 156 25.29 -28.34 -4.46
C LEU A 156 25.96 -29.49 -3.72
N MET A 157 25.39 -30.70 -3.76
CA MET A 157 26.07 -31.91 -3.31
C MET A 157 26.09 -32.99 -4.39
N LYS A 158 27.12 -32.96 -5.23
CA LYS A 158 27.64 -34.17 -5.88
C LYS A 158 29.01 -34.48 -5.28
N PRO A 159 29.18 -35.59 -4.56
CA PRO A 159 30.50 -36.08 -4.23
C PRO A 159 31.20 -36.59 -5.49
N ARG A 160 32.52 -36.35 -5.55
CA ARG A 160 33.44 -36.97 -6.51
C ARG A 160 33.59 -38.46 -6.26
#